data_AF-A0A2D5Z9R9-F1
#
_entry.id   AF-A0A2D5Z9R9-F1
#
_cell.length_a   1.000
_cell.length_b   1.000
_cell.length_c   1.000
_cell.angle_alpha   90.00
_cell.angle_beta   90.00
_cell.angle_gamma   90.00
#
_symmetry.space_group_name_H-M   'P 1'
#
loop_
_entity.id
_entity.type
_entity.pdbx_description
1 polymer ?
#
loop_
_entity_poly.entity_id
_entity_poly.type
_entity_poly.pdbx_seq_one_letter_code
_entity_poly.pdbx_strand_id
1 'polypeptide(L)'
;MPLWLKIILSYTLVAIVLWFMWRLPQRDDRYVDWAPMLALISPWAGLISLAGSIVIWLIAQPEYLIGALMWGLEPIAIGTGILVMWIYRRREYAEETVRNQLLQARVGIGLGAVAVGVTYCFMLMHIAP
;
A
#
# COMPACT_ATOMS: atom_id res chain seq x y z
N MET A 1 -1.31 15.40 14.66
CA MET A 1 -1.14 14.12 15.39
C MET A 1 0.22 14.13 16.09
N PRO A 2 0.29 13.83 17.40
CA PRO A 2 1.54 13.92 18.15
C PRO A 2 2.58 12.88 17.70
N LEU A 3 3.88 13.22 17.81
CA LEU A 3 5.00 12.41 17.29
C LEU A 3 5.02 10.99 17.86
N TRP A 4 4.77 10.84 19.16
CA TRP A 4 4.75 9.54 19.83
C TRP A 4 3.68 8.60 19.23
N LEU A 5 2.52 9.14 18.85
CA LEU A 5 1.44 8.35 18.24
C LEU A 5 1.82 7.91 16.82
N LYS A 6 2.55 8.73 16.05
CA LYS A 6 3.10 8.34 14.74
C LYS A 6 4.06 7.16 14.87
N ILE A 7 4.94 7.22 15.88
CA ILE A 7 5.93 6.17 16.16
C ILE A 7 5.22 4.86 16.54
N ILE A 8 4.26 4.91 17.47
CA ILE A 8 3.50 3.71 17.88
C ILE A 8 2.76 3.09 16.70
N LEU A 9 2.07 3.90 15.88
CA LEU A 9 1.35 3.39 14.70
C LEU A 9 2.30 2.77 13.68
N SER A 10 3.48 3.38 13.46
CA SER A 10 4.50 2.83 12.57
C SER A 10 5.03 1.47 13.07
N TYR A 11 5.41 1.36 14.35
CA TYR A 11 5.84 0.09 14.93
C TYR A 11 4.74 -0.97 14.92
N THR A 12 3.49 -0.58 15.19
CA THR A 12 2.33 -1.49 15.15
C THR A 12 2.10 -2.01 13.74
N LEU A 13 2.18 -1.14 12.73
CA LEU A 13 2.07 -1.52 11.32
C LEU A 13 3.17 -2.52 10.94
N VAL A 14 4.42 -2.25 11.32
CA VAL A 14 5.55 -3.17 11.07
C VAL A 14 5.34 -4.50 11.77
N ALA A 15 4.92 -4.50 13.04
CA ALA A 15 4.65 -5.73 13.80
C ALA A 15 3.53 -6.56 13.16
N ILE A 16 2.46 -5.92 12.68
CA ILE A 16 1.37 -6.58 11.95
C ILE A 16 1.91 -7.22 10.68
N VAL A 17 2.69 -6.48 9.88
CA VAL A 17 3.29 -7.01 8.64
C VAL A 17 4.19 -8.20 8.94
N LEU A 18 5.09 -8.10 9.93
CA LEU A 18 5.98 -9.19 10.33
C LEU A 18 5.21 -10.41 10.84
N TRP A 19 4.12 -10.20 11.61
CA TRP A 19 3.26 -11.29 12.08
C TRP A 19 2.56 -12.00 10.91
N PHE A 20 2.01 -11.25 9.96
CA PHE A 20 1.43 -11.82 8.75
C PHE A 20 2.49 -12.57 7.92
N MET A 21 3.69 -12.02 7.76
CA MET A 21 4.77 -12.70 7.04
C MET A 21 5.28 -13.96 7.75
N TRP A 22 5.26 -13.99 9.08
CA TRP A 22 5.68 -15.15 9.90
C TRP A 22 4.71 -16.31 9.81
N ARG A 23 3.40 -16.03 9.78
CA ARG A 23 2.40 -17.06 9.52
C ARG A 23 2.53 -17.52 8.07
N LEU A 24 2.17 -18.76 7.76
CA LEU A 24 1.93 -19.20 6.39
C LEU A 24 0.42 -19.38 6.25
N PRO A 25 -0.23 -18.81 5.22
CA PRO A 25 -1.66 -18.95 5.06
C PRO A 25 -1.97 -20.41 4.75
N GLN A 26 -2.81 -21.03 5.58
CA GLN A 26 -3.30 -22.39 5.33
C GLN A 26 -4.45 -22.36 4.31
N ARG A 27 -4.72 -23.49 3.64
CA ARG A 27 -5.72 -23.54 2.56
C ARG A 27 -7.13 -23.13 3.02
N ASP A 28 -7.45 -23.34 4.29
CA ASP A 28 -8.76 -23.08 4.91
C ASP A 28 -8.78 -21.84 5.83
N ASP A 29 -7.76 -20.97 5.74
CA ASP A 29 -7.75 -19.74 6.54
C ASP A 29 -8.77 -18.73 6.00
N ARG A 30 -9.63 -18.20 6.89
CA ARG A 30 -10.65 -17.17 6.57
C ARG A 30 -10.10 -15.91 5.88
N TYR A 31 -8.79 -15.69 5.98
CA TYR A 31 -8.10 -14.59 5.32
C TYR A 31 -8.04 -14.74 3.78
N VAL A 32 -8.20 -15.96 3.26
CA VAL A 32 -8.24 -16.21 1.81
C VAL A 32 -9.44 -15.51 1.16
N ASP A 33 -10.57 -15.44 1.85
CA ASP A 33 -11.80 -14.81 1.35
C ASP A 33 -11.68 -13.27 1.25
N TRP A 34 -10.68 -12.69 1.93
CA TRP A 34 -10.43 -11.25 1.93
C TRP A 34 -9.54 -10.82 0.76
N ALA A 35 -8.79 -11.75 0.16
CA ALA A 35 -7.85 -11.45 -0.92
C ALA A 35 -8.49 -10.77 -2.15
N PRO A 36 -9.70 -11.13 -2.61
CA PRO A 36 -10.36 -10.43 -3.72
C PRO A 36 -10.61 -8.95 -3.40
N MET A 37 -11.06 -8.64 -2.18
CA MET A 37 -11.32 -7.26 -1.74
C MET A 37 -10.01 -6.46 -1.65
N LEU A 38 -8.96 -7.06 -1.09
CA LEU A 38 -7.65 -6.44 -0.96
C LEU A 38 -6.97 -6.22 -2.31
N ALA A 39 -7.15 -7.14 -3.26
CA ALA A 39 -6.64 -7.02 -4.62
C ALA A 39 -7.29 -5.86 -5.38
N LEU A 40 -8.55 -5.53 -5.06
CA LEU A 40 -9.23 -4.36 -5.60
C LEU A 40 -8.78 -3.07 -4.91
N ILE A 41 -8.64 -3.08 -3.58
CA ILE A 41 -8.25 -1.89 -2.79
C ILE A 41 -6.85 -1.42 -3.18
N SER A 42 -5.90 -2.35 -3.38
CA SER A 42 -4.49 -2.03 -3.68
C SER A 42 -4.31 -1.07 -4.88
N PRO A 43 -4.81 -1.39 -6.10
CA PRO A 43 -4.65 -0.52 -7.26
C PRO A 43 -5.42 0.80 -7.14
N TRP A 44 -6.61 0.81 -6.53
CA TRP A 44 -7.35 2.05 -6.31
C TRP A 44 -6.65 2.97 -5.32
N ALA A 45 -6.17 2.44 -4.20
CA ALA A 45 -5.39 3.20 -3.24
C ALA A 45 -4.11 3.76 -3.90
N GLY A 46 -3.42 2.95 -4.70
CA GLY A 46 -2.22 3.38 -5.43
C GLY A 46 -2.52 4.50 -6.44
N LEU A 47 -3.60 4.38 -7.20
CA LEU A 47 -4.01 5.38 -8.19
C LEU A 47 -4.43 6.70 -7.54
N ILE A 48 -5.23 6.65 -6.48
CA ILE A 48 -5.64 7.84 -5.72
C ILE A 48 -4.41 8.49 -5.10
N SER A 49 -3.47 7.70 -4.57
CA SER A 49 -2.22 8.22 -4.03
C SER A 49 -1.40 8.95 -5.08
N LEU A 50 -1.22 8.35 -6.25
CA LEU A 50 -0.47 8.94 -7.35
C LEU A 50 -1.13 10.24 -7.84
N ALA A 51 -2.44 10.21 -8.07
CA ALA A 51 -3.19 11.39 -8.48
C ALA A 51 -3.09 12.51 -7.43
N GLY A 52 -3.26 12.17 -6.14
CA GLY A 52 -3.07 13.10 -5.04
C GLY A 52 -1.67 13.69 -5.01
N SER A 53 -0.63 12.88 -5.24
CA SER A 53 0.77 13.31 -5.23
C SER A 53 1.04 14.33 -6.34
N ILE A 54 0.50 14.08 -7.54
CA ILE A 54 0.58 15.01 -8.67
C ILE A 54 -0.18 16.30 -8.37
N VAL A 55 -1.39 16.21 -7.81
CA VAL A 55 -2.22 17.38 -7.48
C VAL A 55 -1.53 18.26 -6.42
N ILE A 56 -0.93 17.66 -5.38
CA ILE A 56 -0.15 18.40 -4.38
C ILE A 56 1.01 19.13 -5.05
N TRP A 57 1.71 18.47 -5.97
CA TRP A 57 2.80 19.09 -6.71
C TRP A 57 2.33 20.32 -7.49
N LEU A 58 1.18 20.22 -8.17
CA LEU A 58 0.64 21.33 -8.98
C LEU A 58 0.13 22.51 -8.14
N ILE A 59 -0.44 22.25 -6.96
CA ILE A 59 -1.08 23.29 -6.14
C ILE A 59 -0.14 23.85 -5.06
N ALA A 60 1.03 23.22 -4.83
CA ALA A 60 2.03 23.65 -3.85
C ALA A 60 1.47 23.88 -2.42
N GLN A 61 0.50 23.06 -2.01
CA GLN A 61 -0.17 23.14 -0.70
C GLN A 61 0.45 22.13 0.30
N PRO A 62 0.74 22.52 1.55
CA PRO A 62 2.12 22.30 2.00
C PRO A 62 2.37 21.07 2.87
N GLU A 63 1.43 20.56 3.68
CA GLU A 63 1.84 19.60 4.73
C GLU A 63 0.84 18.50 5.10
N TYR A 64 -0.44 18.85 5.31
CA TYR A 64 -1.42 17.87 5.81
C TYR A 64 -1.81 16.82 4.76
N LEU A 65 -1.88 17.22 3.48
CA LEU A 65 -2.18 16.32 2.36
C LEU A 65 -1.02 15.35 2.09
N ILE A 66 0.23 15.84 2.15
CA ILE A 66 1.43 14.99 2.04
C ILE A 66 1.43 13.95 3.15
N GLY A 67 1.10 14.38 4.38
CA GLY A 67 0.92 13.48 5.50
C GLY A 67 -0.15 12.40 5.24
N ALA A 68 -1.31 12.77 4.70
CA ALA A 68 -2.38 11.82 4.39
C ALA A 68 -2.00 10.81 3.30
N LEU A 69 -1.26 11.24 2.27
CA LEU A 69 -0.78 10.35 1.21
C LEU A 69 0.28 9.38 1.73
N MET A 70 1.36 9.91 2.34
CA MET A 70 2.50 9.11 2.80
C MET A 70 2.16 8.16 3.95
N TRP A 71 1.29 8.57 4.86
CA TRP A 71 0.94 7.76 6.04
C TRP A 71 -0.35 6.94 5.84
N GLY A 72 -1.11 7.20 4.78
CA GLY A 72 -2.38 6.55 4.51
C GLY A 72 -2.36 5.76 3.22
N LEU A 73 -2.48 6.45 2.08
CA LEU A 73 -2.77 5.79 0.81
C LEU A 73 -1.58 4.98 0.26
N GLU A 74 -0.35 5.47 0.37
CA GLU A 74 0.83 4.76 -0.14
C GLU A 74 1.07 3.44 0.62
N PRO A 75 1.08 3.40 1.97
CA PRO A 75 1.22 2.15 2.72
C PRO A 75 0.06 1.19 2.52
N ILE A 76 -1.18 1.70 2.36
CA ILE A 76 -2.35 0.86 2.08
C ILE A 76 -2.19 0.19 0.71
N ALA A 77 -1.85 0.94 -0.33
CA ALA A 77 -1.69 0.40 -1.68
C ALA A 77 -0.66 -0.73 -1.72
N ILE A 78 0.52 -0.48 -1.14
CA ILE A 78 1.63 -1.43 -1.13
C ILE A 78 1.32 -2.61 -0.19
N GLY A 79 0.85 -2.33 1.02
CA GLY A 79 0.59 -3.34 2.05
C GLY A 79 -0.51 -4.33 1.65
N THR A 80 -1.63 -3.83 1.10
CA THR A 80 -2.72 -4.70 0.63
C THR A 80 -2.29 -5.56 -0.56
N GLY A 81 -1.50 -5.01 -1.50
CA GLY A 81 -0.95 -5.77 -2.62
C GLY A 81 0.02 -6.88 -2.19
N ILE A 82 0.93 -6.58 -1.25
CA ILE A 82 1.84 -7.58 -0.68
C ILE A 82 1.06 -8.67 0.05
N LEU A 83 0.02 -8.30 0.79
CA LEU A 83 -0.82 -9.26 1.52
C LEU A 83 -1.53 -10.23 0.57
N VAL A 84 -2.07 -9.74 -0.55
CA VAL A 84 -2.67 -10.57 -1.61
C VAL A 84 -1.64 -11.53 -2.20
N MET A 85 -0.43 -11.05 -2.51
CA MET A 85 0.65 -11.89 -3.02
C MET A 85 1.06 -12.97 -2.01
N TRP A 86 1.09 -12.63 -0.72
CA TRP A 86 1.38 -13.57 0.35
C TRP A 86 0.27 -14.63 0.51
N ILE A 87 -1.01 -14.23 0.48
CA ILE A 87 -2.17 -15.16 0.55
C ILE A 87 -2.10 -16.18 -0.58
N TYR A 88 -1.81 -15.74 -1.81
CA TYR A 88 -1.78 -16.62 -2.98
C TYR A 88 -0.41 -17.25 -3.28
N ARG A 89 0.60 -17.05 -2.42
CA ARG A 89 1.99 -17.51 -2.64
C ARG A 89 2.13 -19.00 -2.96
N ARG A 90 1.25 -19.86 -2.43
CA ARG A 90 1.28 -21.32 -2.64
C ARG A 90 0.23 -21.84 -3.63
N ARG A 91 -0.52 -20.96 -4.30
CA ARG A 91 -1.54 -21.35 -5.29
C ARG A 91 -1.00 -21.21 -6.72
N GLU A 92 0.12 -21.87 -7.02
CA GLU A 92 0.79 -21.83 -8.34
C GLU A 92 -0.07 -22.38 -9.50
N TYR A 93 -1.14 -23.13 -9.19
CA TYR A 93 -2.06 -23.72 -10.17
C TYR A 93 -3.44 -23.04 -10.18
N ALA A 94 -3.52 -21.75 -9.83
CA ALA A 94 -4.80 -21.11 -9.62
C ALA A 94 -5.50 -20.67 -10.91
N GLU A 95 -6.81 -20.87 -10.91
CA GLU A 95 -7.82 -20.38 -11.84
C GLU A 95 -7.56 -18.93 -12.31
N GLU A 96 -8.01 -18.60 -13.52
CA GLU A 96 -7.79 -17.31 -14.19
C GLU A 96 -8.09 -16.08 -13.29
N THR A 97 -9.06 -16.22 -12.40
CA THR A 97 -9.48 -15.23 -11.40
C THR A 97 -8.37 -14.85 -10.42
N VAL A 98 -7.61 -15.81 -9.89
CA VAL A 98 -6.50 -15.57 -8.95
C VAL A 98 -5.32 -14.92 -9.67
N ARG A 99 -5.08 -15.29 -10.94
CA ARG A 99 -4.05 -14.64 -11.76
C ARG A 99 -4.37 -13.15 -11.93
N ASN A 100 -5.63 -12.81 -12.18
CA ASN A 100 -6.07 -11.42 -12.31
C ASN A 100 -5.92 -10.65 -10.99
N GLN A 101 -6.23 -11.27 -9.85
CA GLN A 101 -6.04 -10.66 -8.52
C GLN A 101 -4.56 -10.42 -8.18
N LEU A 102 -3.69 -11.38 -8.52
CA LEU A 102 -2.24 -11.20 -8.39
C LEU A 102 -1.72 -10.08 -9.30
N LEU A 103 -2.26 -9.95 -10.51
CA LEU A 103 -1.92 -8.87 -11.41
C LEU A 103 -2.35 -7.51 -10.84
N GLN A 104 -3.59 -7.41 -10.32
CA GLN A 104 -4.10 -6.20 -9.68
C GLN A 104 -3.25 -5.78 -8.47
N ALA A 105 -2.87 -6.74 -7.63
CA ALA A 105 -1.98 -6.49 -6.50
C ALA A 105 -0.61 -5.95 -6.94
N ARG A 106 0.00 -6.53 -7.98
CA ARG A 106 1.28 -6.03 -8.54
C ARG A 106 1.15 -4.62 -9.09
N VAL A 107 0.06 -4.34 -9.81
CA VAL A 107 -0.22 -2.99 -10.34
C VAL A 107 -0.38 -2.00 -9.19
N GLY A 108 -1.12 -2.35 -8.12
CA GLY A 108 -1.28 -1.49 -6.95
C GLY A 108 0.02 -1.21 -6.20
N ILE A 109 0.89 -2.23 -6.03
CA ILE A 109 2.25 -2.03 -5.50
C ILE A 109 3.04 -1.08 -6.39
N GLY A 110 3.01 -1.27 -7.71
CA GLY A 110 3.72 -0.41 -8.66
C GLY A 110 3.26 1.04 -8.59
N LEU A 111 1.94 1.28 -8.62
CA LEU A 111 1.36 2.61 -8.49
C LEU A 111 1.70 3.27 -7.14
N GLY A 112 1.61 2.51 -6.05
CA GLY A 112 2.00 2.98 -4.72
C GLY A 112 3.47 3.37 -4.66
N ALA A 113 4.38 2.56 -5.21
CA ALA A 113 5.81 2.86 -5.24
C ALA A 113 6.13 4.10 -6.09
N VAL A 114 5.45 4.28 -7.22
CA VAL A 114 5.60 5.49 -8.05
C VAL A 114 5.07 6.71 -7.29
N ALA A 115 3.92 6.61 -6.62
CA ALA A 115 3.38 7.69 -5.79
C ALA A 115 4.37 8.12 -4.69
N VAL A 116 4.94 7.15 -3.95
CA VAL A 116 5.99 7.41 -2.96
C VAL A 116 7.16 8.17 -3.60
N GLY A 117 7.65 7.71 -4.75
CA GLY A 117 8.76 8.36 -5.46
C GLY A 117 8.45 9.81 -5.84
N VAL A 118 7.25 10.06 -6.37
CA VAL A 118 6.75 11.41 -6.72
C VAL A 118 6.67 12.29 -5.48
N THR A 119 6.07 11.80 -4.39
CA THR A 119 5.93 12.54 -3.14
C THR A 119 7.29 12.88 -2.52
N TYR A 120 8.24 11.94 -2.49
CA TYR A 120 9.60 12.19 -2.01
C TYR A 120 10.35 13.21 -2.87
N CYS A 121 10.25 13.11 -4.21
CA CYS A 121 10.83 14.11 -5.12
C CYS A 121 10.27 15.50 -4.83
N PHE A 122 8.95 15.63 -4.62
CA PHE A 122 8.34 16.90 -4.24
C PHE A 122 8.92 17.46 -2.93
N MET A 123 9.01 16.62 -1.88
CA MET A 123 9.58 17.04 -0.60
C MET A 123 11.04 17.50 -0.72
N LEU A 124 11.87 16.79 -1.49
CA LEU A 124 13.26 17.18 -1.72
C LEU A 124 13.39 18.51 -2.47
N MET A 125 12.45 18.84 -3.37
CA MET A 125 12.49 20.08 -4.14
C MET A 125 11.89 21.30 -3.41
N HIS A 126 10.96 21.09 -2.47
CA HIS A 126 10.20 22.18 -1.84
C HIS A 126 10.43 22.32 -0.32
N ILE A 127 10.94 21.29 0.36
CA ILE A 127 11.11 21.28 1.83
C ILE A 127 12.60 21.23 2.24
N ALA A 128 13.49 20.73 1.38
CA ALA A 128 14.93 20.88 1.61
C ALA A 128 15.35 22.35 1.33
N PRO A 129 16.20 22.94 2.20
CA PRO A 129 16.50 24.39 2.22
C PRO A 129 17.21 24.91 0.98
#